data_AF-B2GGM8-F1
#
_entry.id   AF-B2GGM8-F1
#
_cell.length_a   1.000
_cell.length_b   1.000
_cell.length_c   1.000
_cell.angle_alpha   90.00
_cell.angle_beta   90.00
_cell.angle_gamma   90.00
#
_symmetry.space_group_name_H-M   'P 1'
#
loop_
_entity.id
_entity.type
_entity.pdbx_description
1 polymer ?
#
loop_
_entity_poly.entity_id
_entity_poly.type
_entity_poly.pdbx_seq_one_letter_code
_entity_poly.pdbx_strand_id
1 'polypeptide(L)' 'MQGIMEPGGAIRRARREAGLTQKDLADLSGVSERTVRAIETGRGNPTVAALVATAGVLGLRVSVA' A
#
# COMPACT_ATOMS: atom_id res chain seq x y z
N MET A 1 -17.89 -8.05 -8.52
CA MET A 1 -16.98 -7.32 -9.43
C MET A 1 -15.59 -7.31 -8.82
N GLN A 2 -14.74 -8.28 -9.16
CA GLN A 2 -13.31 -8.21 -8.84
C GLN A 2 -12.63 -7.57 -10.05
N GLY A 3 -12.53 -6.25 -10.03
CA GLY A 3 -11.71 -5.52 -10.99
C GLY A 3 -10.25 -5.68 -10.59
N ILE A 4 -9.39 -6.05 -11.53
CA ILE A 4 -7.95 -6.01 -11.34
C ILE A 4 -7.58 -4.53 -11.17
N MET A 5 -7.20 -4.15 -9.96
CA MET A 5 -6.75 -2.79 -9.67
C MET A 5 -5.24 -2.77 -9.52
N GLU A 6 -4.62 -1.70 -10.03
CA GLU A 6 -3.22 -1.39 -9.75
C GLU A 6 -2.95 -1.39 -8.22
N PRO A 7 -1.98 -2.16 -7.72
CA PRO A 7 -1.77 -2.37 -6.28
C PRO A 7 -1.69 -1.07 -5.46
N GLY A 8 -1.04 -0.04 -6.02
CA GLY A 8 -0.92 1.28 -5.41
C GLY A 8 -2.27 1.98 -5.19
N GLY A 9 -3.19 1.85 -6.16
CA GLY A 9 -4.54 2.40 -6.06
C GLY A 9 -5.37 1.72 -4.96
N ALA A 10 -5.23 0.40 -4.83
CA ALA A 10 -5.91 -0.37 -3.80
C ALA A 10 -5.43 0.01 -2.39
N ILE A 11 -4.11 0.12 -2.22
CA ILE A 11 -3.48 0.56 -0.96
C ILE A 11 -3.92 1.98 -0.60
N ARG A 12 -3.89 2.92 -1.56
CA ARG A 12 -4.30 4.31 -1.33
C ARG A 12 -5.75 4.42 -0.88
N ARG A 13 -6.65 3.66 -1.51
CA ARG A 13 -8.07 3.65 -1.14
C ARG A 13 -8.26 3.10 0.27
N ALA A 14 -7.74 1.91 0.54
CA ALA A 14 -7.89 1.26 1.84
C ALA A 14 -7.29 2.10 2.98
N ARG A 15 -6.15 2.76 2.75
CA ARG A 15 -5.57 3.70 3.72
C ARG A 15 -6.53 4.85 4.06
N ARG A 16 -7.16 5.44 3.04
CA ARG A 16 -8.12 6.55 3.23
C ARG A 16 -9.38 6.08 3.95
N GLU A 17 -9.88 4.89 3.63
CA GLU A 17 -11.02 4.27 4.33
C GLU A 17 -10.71 4.01 5.80
N ALA A 18 -9.45 3.67 6.13
CA ALA A 18 -8.96 3.53 7.50
C ALA A 18 -8.65 4.86 8.22
N GLY A 19 -8.83 6.02 7.57
CA GLY A 19 -8.55 7.33 8.17
C GLY A 19 -7.07 7.64 8.40
N LEU A 20 -6.15 6.87 7.81
CA LEU A 20 -4.70 6.99 8.04
C LEU A 20 -4.06 8.01 7.07
N THR A 21 -3.07 8.77 7.55
CA THR A 21 -2.16 9.53 6.67
C THR A 21 -1.11 8.59 6.03
N GLN A 22 -0.38 9.07 5.01
CA GLN A 22 0.73 8.30 4.42
C GLN A 22 1.82 8.00 5.45
N LYS A 23 2.06 8.96 6.36
CA LYS A 23 2.98 8.80 7.48
C LYS A 23 2.51 7.73 8.46
N ASP A 24 1.23 7.73 8.85
CA ASP A 24 0.71 6.71 9.77
C ASP A 24 0.86 5.31 9.18
N LEU A 25 0.52 5.12 7.90
CA LEU A 25 0.70 3.84 7.23
C LEU A 25 2.18 3.44 7.18
N ALA A 26 3.08 4.38 6.94
CA ALA A 26 4.52 4.13 6.91
C ALA A 26 5.02 3.65 8.28
N ASP A 27 4.64 4.37 9.33
CA ASP A 27 5.01 4.07 10.71
C ASP A 27 4.45 2.69 11.15
N LEU A 28 3.19 2.37 10.79
CA LEU A 28 2.57 1.07 11.08
C LEU A 28 3.15 -0.10 10.28
N SER A 29 3.60 0.14 9.05
CA SER A 29 4.14 -0.91 8.17
C SER A 29 5.65 -1.07 8.27
N GLY A 30 6.34 -0.23 9.05
CA GLY A 30 7.79 -0.28 9.21
C GLY A 30 8.55 0.11 7.94
N VAL A 31 7.96 0.96 7.09
CA VAL A 31 8.60 1.46 5.87
C VAL A 31 8.67 3.00 5.91
N SER A 32 9.42 3.60 4.97
CA SER A 32 9.46 5.06 4.88
C SER A 32 8.18 5.65 4.27
N GLU A 33 7.80 6.87 4.66
CA GLU A 33 6.68 7.59 4.03
C GLU A 33 6.91 7.77 2.52
N ARG A 34 8.17 7.95 2.11
CA ARG A 34 8.57 7.98 0.68
C ARG A 34 8.20 6.67 -0.02
N THR A 35 8.40 5.52 0.63
CA THR A 35 8.02 4.20 0.11
C THR A 35 6.51 4.09 -0.06
N VAL A 36 5.73 4.51 0.95
CA VAL A 36 4.26 4.55 0.85
C VAL A 36 3.81 5.43 -0.31
N ARG A 37 4.37 6.63 -0.44
CA ARG A 37 4.06 7.53 -1.56
C ARG A 37 4.42 6.91 -2.91
N ALA A 38 5.58 6.28 -3.03
CA ALA A 38 6.02 5.61 -4.27
C ALA A 38 5.05 4.49 -4.67
N ILE A 39 4.64 3.66 -3.71
CA ILE A 39 3.64 2.61 -3.89
C ILE A 39 2.32 3.21 -4.39
N GLU A 40 1.76 4.20 -3.68
CA GLU A 40 0.45 4.77 -4.00
C GLU A 40 0.38 5.49 -5.34
N THR A 41 1.51 6.02 -5.81
CA THR A 41 1.59 6.77 -7.06
C THR A 41 2.03 5.91 -8.24
N GLY A 42 2.40 4.65 -8.00
CA GLY A 42 3.05 3.79 -9.00
C GLY A 42 4.41 4.34 -9.47
N ARG A 43 4.98 5.34 -8.78
CA ARG A 43 6.26 5.96 -9.13
C ARG A 43 7.36 5.39 -8.24
N GLY A 44 7.98 4.32 -8.72
CA GLY A 44 9.13 3.68 -8.08
C GLY A 44 9.15 2.18 -8.33
N ASN A 45 10.16 1.51 -7.76
CA ASN A 45 10.26 0.05 -7.74
C ASN A 45 10.26 -0.44 -6.28
N PRO A 46 9.10 -0.41 -5.59
CA PRO A 46 9.01 -0.94 -4.23
C PRO A 46 9.30 -2.44 -4.23
N THR A 47 9.96 -2.91 -3.19
CA THR A 47 10.14 -4.36 -3.01
C THR A 47 8.78 -5.01 -2.75
N VAL A 48 8.64 -6.29 -3.12
CA VAL A 48 7.46 -7.09 -2.77
C VAL A 48 7.24 -7.07 -1.25
N ALA A 49 8.32 -7.13 -0.46
CA ALA A 49 8.25 -7.04 0.99
C ALA A 49 7.60 -5.73 1.48
N ALA A 50 7.99 -4.58 0.93
CA ALA A 50 7.40 -3.30 1.28
C ALA A 50 5.92 -3.23 0.88
N LEU A 51 5.58 -3.73 -0.32
CA LEU A 51 4.20 -3.79 -0.79
C LEU A 51 3.33 -4.64 0.15
N VAL A 52 3.79 -5.84 0.48
CA VAL A 52 3.10 -6.77 1.38
C VAL A 52 2.97 -6.19 2.79
N ALA A 53 4.01 -5.54 3.32
CA ALA A 53 3.96 -4.90 4.63
C ALA A 53 2.88 -3.81 4.70
N THR A 54 2.85 -2.90 3.71
CA THR A 54 1.80 -1.87 3.63
C THR A 54 0.40 -2.45 3.42
N ALA A 55 0.26 -3.48 2.57
CA ALA A 55 -1.01 -4.16 2.34
C ALA A 55 -1.52 -4.87 3.61
N GLY A 56 -0.63 -5.52 4.36
CA GLY A 56 -0.95 -6.26 5.58
C GLY A 56 -1.54 -5.38 6.68
N VAL A 57 -0.97 -4.18 6.90
CA VAL A 57 -1.53 -3.20 7.86
C VAL A 57 -2.97 -2.83 7.51
N LEU A 58 -3.31 -2.81 6.22
CA LEU A 58 -4.63 -2.44 5.72
C LEU A 58 -5.58 -3.64 5.60
N GLY A 59 -5.18 -4.84 6.03
CA GLY A 59 -5.97 -6.07 5.91
C GLY A 59 -6.13 -6.57 4.46
N LEU A 60 -5.31 -6.08 3.53
CA LEU A 60 -5.33 -6.50 2.14
C LEU A 60 -4.47 -7.75 1.93
N ARG A 61 -4.89 -8.63 1.03
CA ARG A 61 -4.08 -9.76 0.56
C ARG A 61 -3.49 -9.46 -0.80
N VAL A 62 -2.21 -9.79 -0.98
CA VAL A 62 -1.52 -9.72 -2.27
C VAL A 62 -1.50 -11.12 -2.88
N SER A 63 -1.91 -11.25 -4.13
CA SER A 63 -1.88 -12.50 -4.89
C SER A 63 -1.25 -12.25 -6.25
N VAL A 64 -0.48 -13.22 -6.74
CA VAL A 64 0.04 -13.27 -8.11
C VAL A 64 -0.79 -14.26 -8.92
N ALA A 65 -1.05 -13.94 -10.19
CA ALA A 65 -1.76 -14.81 -11.13
C ALA A 65 -0.76 -15.58 -12.00
#